data_AF-A0A9P8XVL6-F1
#
_entry.id   AF-A0A9P8XVL6-F1
#
_cell.length_a   1.000
_cell.length_b   1.000
_cell.length_c   1.000
_cell.angle_alpha   90.00
_cell.angle_beta   90.00
_cell.angle_gamma   90.00
#
_symmetry.space_group_name_H-M   'P 1'
#
loop_
_entity.id
_entity.type
_entity.pdbx_description
1 polymer ?
#
loop_
_entity_poly.entity_id
_entity_poly.type
_entity_poly.pdbx_seq_one_letter_code
_entity_poly.pdbx_strand_id
1 'polypeptide(L)'
;MAPRLKGLSRCFSTKTVHNVDLGCEAQATAILGACRADRALQHAVLSLRVLHDQYERGYNRGLSVQQYHDDKLGIEHYSLALRGLASRLSLKSSTDSVASALLCCQLFISIEQARQDYRAMVLHMLRGLAIMHEHAARPSLMDEKHLRPAARPPLPMLDLFLIKLFSAPCKFAEKASPAASPISEASSCTGSSVAGPAINRGPRHISPDTRGELVRLAAQVAQLLQQVSLAKSAQAARCLRHAKAELLKSLDLWAPSPTSTPGDYTGHPEPLTVLFMRLFHALLQVILLPVLELCPHDNVALVAARARLEALASIITDQVQDYSVSKSPDKAPDLAPARLVGAEQRLTSSESLFP
;
A
#
# COMPACT_ATOMS: atom_id res chain seq x y z
N MET A 1 21.15 15.50 6.32
CA MET A 1 20.28 14.39 6.81
C MET A 1 18.78 14.74 6.67
N ALA A 2 18.31 15.86 7.20
CA ALA A 2 16.92 16.32 7.10
C ALA A 2 16.29 16.34 5.68
N PRO A 3 16.97 16.82 4.60
CA PRO A 3 16.38 16.81 3.26
C PRO A 3 16.23 15.39 2.68
N ARG A 4 17.16 14.48 2.99
CA ARG A 4 17.09 13.07 2.58
C ARG A 4 15.95 12.32 3.30
N LEU A 5 15.70 12.68 4.56
CA LEU A 5 14.62 12.12 5.37
C LEU A 5 13.25 12.56 4.84
N LYS A 6 13.06 13.86 4.62
CA LYS A 6 11.81 14.41 4.05
C LYS A 6 11.53 13.84 2.66
N GLY A 7 12.55 13.75 1.80
CA GLY A 7 12.43 13.16 0.47
C GLY A 7 11.99 11.69 0.50
N LEU A 8 12.59 10.87 1.38
CA LEU A 8 12.19 9.45 1.48
C LEU A 8 10.81 9.27 2.13
N SER A 9 10.49 10.04 3.16
CA SER A 9 9.16 9.99 3.80
C SER A 9 8.05 10.31 2.80
N ARG A 10 8.27 11.30 1.93
CA ARG A 10 7.37 11.64 0.82
C ARG A 10 7.18 10.47 -0.13
N CYS A 11 8.23 9.73 -0.44
CA CYS A 11 8.14 8.58 -1.36
C CYS A 11 7.30 7.41 -0.83
N PHE A 12 7.06 7.31 0.49
CA PHE A 12 6.14 6.30 1.03
C PHE A 12 4.67 6.61 0.76
N SER A 13 4.37 7.84 0.33
CA SER A 13 3.01 8.31 0.09
C SER A 13 2.80 8.51 -1.41
N THR A 14 2.42 7.47 -2.16
CA THR A 14 1.95 7.64 -3.56
C THR A 14 0.43 7.86 -3.65
N LYS A 15 -0.32 7.60 -2.57
CA LYS A 15 -1.78 7.79 -2.49
C LYS A 15 -2.21 9.24 -2.21
N THR A 16 -1.28 10.10 -1.81
CA THR A 16 -1.58 11.47 -1.39
C THR A 16 -1.12 12.46 -2.45
N VAL A 17 -1.98 12.71 -3.43
CA VAL A 17 -1.87 13.92 -4.29
C VAL A 17 -1.90 15.20 -3.41
N HIS A 18 -2.34 15.07 -2.16
CA HIS A 18 -2.41 16.12 -1.15
C HIS A 18 -1.16 16.27 -0.25
N ASN A 19 -0.04 15.56 -0.53
CA ASN A 19 1.18 15.71 0.26
C ASN A 19 0.95 15.44 1.77
N VAL A 20 0.14 14.42 2.09
CA VAL A 20 -0.25 14.11 3.47
C VAL A 20 0.88 13.35 4.13
N ASP A 21 1.33 13.87 5.27
CA ASP A 21 2.32 13.22 6.11
C ASP A 21 1.73 11.91 6.69
N LEU A 22 2.37 10.79 6.35
CA LEU A 22 2.02 9.48 6.89
C LEU A 22 2.56 9.26 8.31
N GLY A 23 3.34 10.22 8.84
CA GLY A 23 4.08 10.06 10.09
C GLY A 23 5.09 8.92 9.99
N CYS A 24 5.71 8.75 8.82
CA CYS A 24 6.67 7.68 8.51
C CYS A 24 8.14 8.10 8.74
N GLU A 25 8.39 9.17 9.50
CA GLU A 25 9.74 9.66 9.77
C GLU A 25 10.61 8.62 10.51
N ALA A 26 10.01 7.87 11.44
CA ALA A 26 10.71 6.80 12.14
C ALA A 26 11.17 5.69 11.18
N GLN A 27 10.29 5.28 10.26
CA GLN A 27 10.59 4.31 9.20
C GLN A 27 11.67 4.84 8.25
N ALA A 28 11.53 6.08 7.79
CA ALA A 28 12.50 6.72 6.91
C ALA A 28 13.88 6.84 7.58
N THR A 29 13.91 7.16 8.88
CA THR A 29 15.15 7.22 9.68
C THR A 29 15.79 5.84 9.79
N ALA A 30 15.01 4.81 10.13
CA ALA A 30 15.50 3.43 10.23
C ALA A 30 16.09 2.95 8.89
N ILE A 31 15.42 3.22 7.78
CA ILE A 31 15.90 2.88 6.43
C ILE A 31 17.21 3.61 6.12
N LEU A 32 17.28 4.92 6.33
CA LEU A 32 18.49 5.69 6.04
C LEU A 32 19.67 5.27 6.92
N GLY A 33 19.42 4.86 8.17
CA GLY A 33 20.42 4.28 9.05
C GLY A 33 20.94 2.95 8.49
N ALA A 34 20.04 2.02 8.15
CA ALA A 34 20.38 0.70 7.66
C ALA A 34 21.03 0.72 6.26
N CYS A 35 20.70 1.70 5.41
CA CYS A 35 21.34 1.89 4.11
C CYS A 35 22.86 2.04 4.20
N ARG A 36 23.44 2.46 5.34
CA ARG A 36 24.90 2.56 5.49
C ARG A 36 25.60 1.20 5.40
N ALA A 37 24.93 0.14 5.85
CA ALA A 37 25.49 -1.21 5.89
C ALA A 37 24.88 -2.14 4.83
N ASP A 38 23.72 -1.78 4.26
CA ASP A 38 22.99 -2.65 3.34
C ASP A 38 22.80 -2.04 1.95
N ARG A 39 23.51 -2.61 0.97
CA ARG A 39 23.39 -2.24 -0.46
C ARG A 39 22.02 -2.59 -1.05
N ALA A 40 21.35 -3.63 -0.58
CA ALA A 40 20.01 -3.98 -1.08
C ALA A 40 19.02 -2.85 -0.77
N LEU A 41 19.07 -2.31 0.47
CA LEU A 41 18.28 -1.15 0.86
C LEU A 41 18.66 0.11 0.08
N GLN A 42 19.94 0.35 -0.21
CA GLN A 42 20.35 1.48 -1.05
C GLN A 42 19.70 1.41 -2.43
N HIS A 43 19.76 0.25 -3.09
CA HIS A 43 19.13 0.05 -4.39
C HIS A 43 17.61 0.17 -4.32
N ALA A 44 16.96 -0.36 -3.28
CA ALA A 44 15.51 -0.20 -3.08
C ALA A 44 15.12 1.28 -2.90
N VAL A 45 15.89 2.07 -2.15
CA VAL A 45 15.65 3.52 -2.01
C VAL A 45 15.83 4.26 -3.33
N LEU A 46 16.85 3.92 -4.12
CA LEU A 46 17.07 4.53 -5.44
C LEU A 46 15.90 4.21 -6.39
N SER A 47 15.51 2.94 -6.45
CA SER A 47 14.37 2.49 -7.24
C SER A 47 13.09 3.23 -6.86
N LEU A 48 12.78 3.30 -5.56
CA LEU A 48 11.60 3.99 -5.06
C LEU A 48 11.57 5.46 -5.47
N ARG A 49 12.69 6.17 -5.34
CA ARG A 49 12.76 7.60 -5.68
C ARG A 49 12.48 7.85 -7.15
N VAL A 50 13.12 7.06 -8.02
CA VAL A 50 12.98 7.22 -9.48
C VAL A 50 11.55 6.91 -9.91
N LEU A 51 11.00 5.77 -9.48
CA LEU A 51 9.66 5.34 -9.87
C LEU A 51 8.55 6.21 -9.24
N HIS A 52 8.75 6.71 -8.02
CA HIS A 52 7.80 7.63 -7.38
C HIS A 52 7.74 8.98 -8.09
N ASP A 53 8.89 9.55 -8.42
CA ASP A 53 8.98 10.82 -9.15
C ASP A 53 8.34 10.72 -10.55
N GLN A 54 8.51 9.60 -11.23
CA GLN A 54 7.79 9.33 -12.48
C GLN A 54 6.28 9.27 -12.31
N TYR A 55 5.83 8.56 -11.28
CA TYR A 55 4.41 8.48 -10.95
C TYR A 55 3.81 9.88 -10.65
N GLU A 56 4.54 10.73 -9.92
CA GLU A 56 4.12 12.11 -9.64
C GLU A 56 4.07 13.00 -10.88
N ARG A 57 5.03 12.85 -11.81
CA ARG A 57 5.05 13.59 -13.09
C ARG A 57 3.91 13.18 -14.04
N GLY A 58 3.20 12.09 -13.71
CA GLY A 58 2.05 11.57 -14.43
C GLY A 58 2.45 10.73 -15.64
N TYR A 59 2.02 9.47 -15.63
CA TYR A 59 2.19 8.51 -16.73
C TYR A 59 1.47 8.92 -18.04
N ASN A 60 0.67 10.00 -17.99
CA ASN A 60 -0.25 10.45 -19.05
C ASN A 60 0.35 11.49 -20.01
N ARG A 61 1.62 11.85 -19.85
CA ARG A 61 2.34 12.64 -20.85
C ARG A 61 3.27 11.66 -21.53
N GLY A 62 3.02 11.36 -22.82
CA GLY A 62 3.69 10.29 -23.56
C GLY A 62 5.17 10.19 -23.22
N LEU A 63 5.65 8.96 -22.99
CA LEU A 63 6.98 8.71 -22.46
C LEU A 63 8.04 9.43 -23.31
N SER A 64 8.57 10.52 -22.78
CA SER A 64 9.80 11.10 -23.27
C SER A 64 10.92 10.06 -23.15
N VAL A 65 11.94 10.16 -24.00
CA VAL A 65 13.13 9.28 -23.93
C VAL A 65 13.71 9.25 -22.51
N GLN A 66 13.66 10.38 -21.80
CA GLN A 66 14.09 10.50 -20.41
C GLN A 66 13.24 9.65 -19.46
N GLN A 67 11.90 9.68 -19.57
CA GLN A 67 11.02 8.87 -18.71
C GLN A 67 11.22 7.36 -18.94
N TYR A 68 11.44 6.94 -20.17
CA TYR A 68 11.76 5.53 -20.46
C TYR A 68 13.10 5.12 -19.84
N HIS A 69 14.12 5.98 -19.95
CA HIS A 69 15.43 5.70 -19.37
C HIS A 69 15.37 5.64 -17.84
N ASP A 70 14.66 6.58 -17.22
CA ASP A 70 14.44 6.63 -15.78
C ASP A 70 13.67 5.37 -15.31
N ASP A 71 12.69 4.85 -16.07
CA ASP A 71 11.89 3.67 -15.64
C ASP A 71 12.77 2.43 -15.65
N LYS A 72 13.55 2.27 -16.73
CA LYS A 72 14.57 1.21 -16.83
C LYS A 72 15.56 1.28 -15.67
N LEU A 73 16.06 2.47 -15.33
CA LEU A 73 16.97 2.65 -14.19
C LEU A 73 16.30 2.28 -12.85
N GLY A 74 15.04 2.68 -12.66
CA GLY A 74 14.25 2.31 -11.49
C GLY A 74 14.06 0.80 -11.36
N ILE A 75 13.84 0.10 -12.48
CA ILE A 75 13.69 -1.36 -12.55
C ILE A 75 15.02 -2.11 -12.35
N GLU A 76 16.11 -1.58 -12.87
CA GLU A 76 17.44 -2.14 -12.65
C GLU A 76 17.80 -2.11 -11.16
N HIS A 77 17.60 -0.97 -10.50
CA HIS A 77 17.78 -0.86 -9.05
C HIS A 77 16.82 -1.76 -8.26
N TYR A 78 15.56 -1.90 -8.69
CA TYR A 78 14.64 -2.82 -8.05
C TYR A 78 15.14 -4.27 -8.12
N SER A 79 15.60 -4.70 -9.29
CA SER A 79 16.13 -6.04 -9.52
C SER A 79 17.40 -6.31 -8.70
N LEU A 80 18.29 -5.33 -8.59
CA LEU A 80 19.48 -5.43 -7.73
C LEU A 80 19.10 -5.55 -6.25
N ALA A 81 18.10 -4.80 -5.80
CA ALA A 81 17.61 -4.88 -4.43
C ALA A 81 17.01 -6.27 -4.12
N LEU A 82 16.18 -6.83 -5.01
CA LEU A 82 15.62 -8.16 -4.87
C LEU A 82 16.71 -9.25 -4.80
N ARG A 83 17.71 -9.20 -5.70
CA ARG A 83 18.83 -10.14 -5.67
C ARG A 83 19.62 -10.02 -4.38
N GLY A 84 19.94 -8.80 -3.95
CA GLY A 84 20.64 -8.56 -2.69
C GLY A 84 19.89 -9.08 -1.48
N LEU A 85 18.57 -8.88 -1.45
CA LEU A 85 17.71 -9.44 -0.39
C LEU A 85 17.73 -10.97 -0.40
N ALA A 86 17.54 -11.59 -1.58
CA ALA A 86 17.53 -13.05 -1.72
C ALA A 86 18.85 -13.66 -1.22
N SER A 87 20.00 -13.12 -1.64
CA SER A 87 21.32 -13.59 -1.19
C SER A 87 21.48 -13.50 0.33
N ARG A 88 20.94 -12.44 0.96
CA ARG A 88 21.00 -12.26 2.42
C ARG A 88 20.09 -13.20 3.19
N LEU A 89 18.93 -13.55 2.63
CA LEU A 89 18.00 -14.51 3.24
C LEU A 89 18.49 -15.96 3.08
N SER A 90 19.27 -16.26 2.03
CA SER A 90 19.91 -17.58 1.86
C SER A 90 21.07 -17.82 2.82
N LEU A 91 21.71 -16.77 3.33
CA LEU A 91 22.71 -16.86 4.40
C LEU A 91 21.99 -17.01 5.74
N LYS A 92 22.58 -17.77 6.67
CA LYS A 92 21.99 -18.08 8.00
C LYS A 92 21.37 -16.82 8.62
N SER A 93 20.04 -16.83 8.80
CA SER A 93 19.27 -15.64 9.17
C SER A 93 19.78 -15.03 10.48
N SER A 94 20.35 -13.83 10.38
CA SER A 94 20.73 -13.00 11.52
C SER A 94 19.61 -12.00 11.79
N THR A 95 19.53 -11.47 13.02
CA THR A 95 18.53 -10.44 13.32
C THR A 95 18.66 -9.22 12.39
N ASP A 96 19.90 -8.88 11.98
CA ASP A 96 20.15 -7.78 11.02
C ASP A 96 19.69 -8.09 9.61
N SER A 97 19.78 -9.36 9.15
CA SER A 97 19.23 -9.74 7.84
C SER A 97 17.70 -9.74 7.84
N VAL A 98 17.08 -10.17 8.94
CA VAL A 98 15.62 -10.09 9.14
C VAL A 98 15.15 -8.64 9.19
N ALA A 99 15.83 -7.78 9.94
CA ALA A 99 15.50 -6.36 10.01
C ALA A 99 15.59 -5.71 8.62
N SER A 100 16.67 -5.96 7.87
CA SER A 100 16.78 -5.49 6.49
C SER A 100 15.69 -6.02 5.57
N ALA A 101 15.31 -7.29 5.69
CA ALA A 101 14.25 -7.88 4.89
C ALA A 101 12.92 -7.15 5.12
N LEU A 102 12.59 -6.84 6.37
CA LEU A 102 11.39 -6.08 6.72
C LEU A 102 11.43 -4.64 6.19
N LEU A 103 12.59 -3.98 6.23
CA LEU A 103 12.77 -2.66 5.62
C LEU A 103 12.67 -2.70 4.09
N CYS A 104 13.22 -3.74 3.45
CA CYS A 104 13.05 -3.97 2.02
C CYS A 104 11.58 -4.18 1.66
N CYS A 105 10.82 -4.95 2.44
CA CYS A 105 9.38 -5.10 2.23
C CYS A 105 8.66 -3.74 2.25
N GLN A 106 8.96 -2.85 3.20
CA GLN A 106 8.36 -1.50 3.24
C GLN A 106 8.65 -0.69 1.96
N LEU A 107 9.89 -0.74 1.49
CA LEU A 107 10.30 -0.08 0.25
C LEU A 107 9.63 -0.70 -0.97
N PHE A 108 9.59 -2.02 -1.08
CA PHE A 108 8.96 -2.73 -2.19
C PHE A 108 7.45 -2.50 -2.23
N ILE A 109 6.76 -2.49 -1.09
CA ILE A 109 5.34 -2.08 -1.03
C ILE A 109 5.15 -0.69 -1.64
N SER A 110 6.04 0.25 -1.30
CA SER A 110 5.95 1.62 -1.83
C SER A 110 6.29 1.71 -3.32
N ILE A 111 7.27 0.93 -3.77
CA ILE A 111 7.64 0.78 -5.19
C ILE A 111 6.46 0.23 -5.99
N GLU A 112 5.86 -0.87 -5.54
CA GLU A 112 4.74 -1.49 -6.26
C GLU A 112 3.49 -0.59 -6.25
N GLN A 113 3.30 0.21 -5.19
CA GLN A 113 2.26 1.24 -5.19
C GLN A 113 2.53 2.34 -6.23
N ALA A 114 3.79 2.73 -6.48
CA ALA A 114 4.16 3.68 -7.53
C ALA A 114 3.98 3.07 -8.93
N ARG A 115 4.28 1.78 -9.08
CA ARG A 115 4.08 1.00 -10.31
C ARG A 115 2.63 0.60 -10.58
N GLN A 116 1.73 0.85 -9.61
CA GLN A 116 0.33 0.44 -9.66
C GLN A 116 0.13 -1.09 -9.76
N ASP A 117 1.10 -1.89 -9.31
CA ASP A 117 1.00 -3.35 -9.25
C ASP A 117 0.60 -3.80 -7.84
N TYR A 118 -0.70 -3.81 -7.58
CA TYR A 118 -1.22 -4.11 -6.24
C TYR A 118 -1.08 -5.60 -5.89
N ARG A 119 -0.98 -6.49 -6.89
CA ARG A 119 -0.71 -7.91 -6.70
C ARG A 119 0.70 -8.13 -6.13
N ALA A 120 1.72 -7.55 -6.75
CA ALA A 120 3.09 -7.59 -6.23
C ALA A 120 3.20 -6.89 -4.87
N MET A 121 2.49 -5.76 -4.70
CA MET A 121 2.41 -5.03 -3.44
C MET A 121 1.92 -5.92 -2.29
N VAL A 122 0.79 -6.64 -2.47
CA VAL A 122 0.24 -7.55 -1.45
C VAL A 122 1.18 -8.72 -1.16
N LEU A 123 1.88 -9.25 -2.16
CA LEU A 123 2.89 -10.30 -1.93
C LEU A 123 3.96 -9.83 -0.94
N HIS A 124 4.48 -8.61 -1.10
CA HIS A 124 5.46 -8.04 -0.15
C HIS A 124 4.86 -7.81 1.24
N MET A 125 3.58 -7.45 1.35
CA MET A 125 2.89 -7.36 2.64
C MET A 125 2.82 -8.71 3.34
N LEU A 126 2.31 -9.73 2.65
CA LEU A 126 2.11 -11.06 3.21
C LEU A 126 3.44 -11.71 3.61
N ARG A 127 4.47 -11.59 2.78
CA ARG A 127 5.81 -12.09 3.09
C ARG A 127 6.43 -11.37 4.27
N GLY A 128 6.35 -10.04 4.31
CA GLY A 128 6.87 -9.28 5.44
C GLY A 128 6.14 -9.56 6.76
N LEU A 129 4.81 -9.73 6.73
CA LEU A 129 4.03 -10.12 7.90
C LEU A 129 4.37 -11.54 8.38
N ALA A 130 4.63 -12.47 7.45
CA ALA A 130 5.11 -13.81 7.79
C ALA A 130 6.49 -13.76 8.47
N ILE A 131 7.44 -12.99 7.93
CA ILE A 131 8.76 -12.77 8.53
C ILE A 131 8.64 -12.20 9.95
N MET A 132 7.76 -11.20 10.16
CA MET A 132 7.51 -10.65 11.49
C MET A 132 7.05 -11.72 12.48
N HIS A 133 6.17 -12.62 12.07
CA HIS A 133 5.65 -13.68 12.92
C HIS A 133 6.71 -14.75 13.21
N GLU A 134 7.36 -15.27 12.17
CA GLU A 134 8.40 -16.32 12.27
C GLU A 134 9.55 -15.91 13.20
N HIS A 135 9.97 -14.64 13.10
CA HIS A 135 11.05 -14.07 13.90
C HIS A 135 10.57 -13.36 15.17
N ALA A 136 9.34 -13.62 15.62
CA ALA A 136 8.79 -13.08 16.88
C ALA A 136 8.98 -11.57 17.04
N ALA A 137 8.63 -10.79 16.01
CA ALA A 137 8.67 -9.33 16.07
C ALA A 137 7.78 -8.77 17.20
N ARG A 138 6.75 -9.52 17.62
CA ARG A 138 5.89 -9.23 18.76
C ARG A 138 5.81 -10.43 19.71
N PRO A 139 5.46 -10.23 20.99
CA PRO A 139 5.22 -11.34 21.91
C PRO A 139 4.04 -12.21 21.44
N SER A 140 4.11 -13.52 21.72
CA SER A 140 3.05 -14.48 21.41
C SER A 140 2.80 -15.41 22.59
N LEU A 141 1.55 -15.80 22.83
CA LEU A 141 1.25 -16.79 23.87
C LEU A 141 1.70 -18.16 23.38
N MET A 142 2.52 -18.85 24.17
CA MET A 142 2.87 -20.25 23.91
C MET A 142 1.79 -21.18 24.45
N ASP A 143 1.25 -20.82 25.60
CA ASP A 143 0.08 -21.42 26.25
C ASP A 143 -0.57 -20.36 27.17
N GLU A 144 -1.52 -20.80 28.01
CA GLU A 144 -2.23 -19.94 28.96
C GLU A 144 -1.35 -19.26 30.03
N LYS A 145 -0.15 -19.77 30.27
CA LYS A 145 0.76 -19.37 31.35
C LYS A 145 2.05 -18.76 30.84
N HIS A 146 2.48 -19.09 29.63
CA HIS A 146 3.77 -18.69 29.11
C HIS A 146 3.66 -17.76 27.89
N LEU A 147 4.42 -16.67 27.96
CA LEU A 147 4.54 -15.69 26.89
C LEU A 147 5.92 -15.81 26.24
N ARG A 148 5.96 -16.06 24.93
CA ARG A 148 7.17 -15.92 24.14
C ARG A 148 7.49 -14.42 24.02
N PRO A 149 8.67 -13.96 24.44
CA PRO A 149 9.05 -12.55 24.30
C PRO A 149 9.29 -12.19 22.83
N ALA A 150 9.17 -10.90 22.51
CA ALA A 150 9.61 -10.38 21.23
C ALA A 150 11.13 -10.49 21.05
N ALA A 151 11.58 -10.59 19.80
CA ALA A 151 12.99 -10.60 19.43
C ALA A 151 13.73 -9.34 19.93
N ARG A 152 15.01 -9.53 20.22
CA ARG A 152 15.94 -8.45 20.58
C ARG A 152 17.17 -8.49 19.65
N PRO A 153 17.58 -7.35 19.06
CA PRO A 153 16.92 -6.03 19.10
C PRO A 153 15.52 -6.02 18.44
N PRO A 154 14.69 -4.98 18.72
CA PRO A 154 13.36 -4.86 18.11
C PRO A 154 13.44 -4.82 16.59
N LEU A 155 12.57 -5.60 15.94
CA LEU A 155 12.47 -5.63 14.48
C LEU A 155 11.62 -4.46 13.96
N PRO A 156 11.76 -4.06 12.68
CA PRO A 156 10.86 -3.10 12.06
C PRO A 156 9.40 -3.58 12.05
N MET A 157 8.48 -2.74 12.53
CA MET A 157 7.05 -3.05 12.61
C MET A 157 6.35 -2.76 11.27
N LEU A 158 6.34 -3.74 10.38
CA LEU A 158 5.70 -3.63 9.06
C LEU A 158 4.18 -3.45 9.18
N ASP A 159 3.53 -4.17 10.09
CA ASP A 159 2.08 -4.04 10.33
C ASP A 159 1.62 -2.60 10.64
N LEU A 160 2.36 -1.85 11.46
CA LEU A 160 2.07 -0.45 11.74
C LEU A 160 2.31 0.45 10.52
N PHE A 161 3.35 0.16 9.73
CA PHE A 161 3.57 0.86 8.47
C PHE A 161 2.39 0.64 7.50
N LEU A 162 1.90 -0.60 7.38
CA LEU A 162 0.75 -0.94 6.56
C LEU A 162 -0.53 -0.24 7.02
N ILE A 163 -0.80 -0.22 8.32
CA ILE A 163 -1.96 0.51 8.86
C ILE A 163 -1.89 2.00 8.53
N LYS A 164 -0.73 2.64 8.71
CA LYS A 164 -0.51 4.05 8.35
C LYS A 164 -0.73 4.30 6.86
N LEU A 165 -0.14 3.46 6.02
CA LEU A 165 -0.20 3.57 4.56
C LEU A 165 -1.65 3.54 4.03
N PHE A 166 -2.49 2.66 4.59
CA PHE A 166 -3.87 2.50 4.14
C PHE A 166 -4.88 3.41 4.83
N SER A 167 -4.57 3.89 6.04
CA SER A 167 -5.41 4.89 6.73
C SER A 167 -5.36 6.26 6.03
N ALA A 168 -4.29 6.54 5.31
CA ALA A 168 -4.12 7.79 4.56
C ALA A 168 -5.24 8.02 3.53
N PRO A 169 -5.69 9.28 3.35
CA PRO A 169 -6.66 9.65 2.32
C PRO A 169 -6.26 9.12 0.93
N CYS A 170 -7.25 8.64 0.18
CA CYS A 170 -7.03 8.06 -1.14
C CYS A 170 -7.56 9.00 -2.23
N LYS A 171 -6.75 9.28 -3.26
CA LYS A 171 -7.10 10.11 -4.42
C LYS A 171 -8.42 9.73 -5.13
N PHE A 172 -8.86 8.47 -4.99
CA PHE A 172 -10.09 7.97 -5.62
C PHE A 172 -11.36 8.31 -4.80
N ALA A 173 -11.22 8.68 -3.52
CA ALA A 173 -12.35 8.95 -2.64
C ALA A 173 -12.89 10.39 -2.74
N GLU A 174 -12.10 11.36 -3.22
CA GLU A 174 -12.42 12.79 -3.12
C GLU A 174 -12.92 13.43 -4.43
N LYS A 175 -12.89 12.71 -5.56
CA LYS A 175 -13.20 13.32 -6.86
C LYS A 175 -14.70 13.33 -7.19
N ALA A 176 -15.51 13.99 -6.36
CA ALA A 176 -16.83 14.50 -6.73
C ALA A 176 -17.40 15.45 -5.64
N SER A 177 -16.74 16.58 -5.39
CA SER A 177 -17.48 17.77 -4.95
C SER A 177 -17.54 18.69 -6.17
N PRO A 178 -18.69 18.89 -6.83
CA PRO A 178 -18.80 19.98 -7.76
C PRO A 178 -18.58 21.24 -6.95
N ALA A 179 -17.52 21.98 -7.29
CA ALA A 179 -17.31 23.33 -6.81
C ALA A 179 -18.66 24.06 -6.88
N ALA A 180 -19.10 24.57 -5.74
CA ALA A 180 -20.18 25.54 -5.70
C ALA A 180 -19.81 26.62 -6.73
N SER A 181 -20.53 26.62 -7.84
CA SER A 181 -20.40 27.68 -8.82
C SER A 181 -20.83 28.97 -8.14
N PRO A 182 -20.09 30.07 -8.40
CA PRO A 182 -20.34 31.33 -7.72
C PRO A 182 -21.74 31.84 -8.07
N ILE A 183 -22.37 32.37 -7.03
CA ILE A 183 -23.62 33.12 -7.00
C ILE A 183 -23.78 33.99 -8.26
N SER A 184 -24.90 33.83 -8.97
CA SER A 184 -25.43 34.89 -9.82
C SER A 184 -26.94 34.91 -9.67
N GLU A 185 -27.43 36.01 -9.11
CA GLU A 185 -28.83 36.31 -8.86
C GLU A 185 -29.62 36.59 -10.16
N ALA A 186 -30.94 36.52 -9.99
CA ALA A 186 -32.03 36.96 -10.87
C ALA A 186 -32.45 36.06 -12.04
N SER A 187 -33.58 35.36 -11.88
CA SER A 187 -34.83 35.76 -12.54
C SER A 187 -35.97 34.81 -12.19
N SER A 188 -37.08 35.39 -11.74
CA SER A 188 -38.36 34.75 -11.44
C SER A 188 -39.18 34.50 -12.71
N CYS A 189 -39.80 33.31 -12.84
CA CYS A 189 -41.21 33.18 -13.25
C CYS A 189 -41.72 31.73 -13.17
N THR A 190 -42.98 31.63 -12.73
CA THR A 190 -43.83 30.46 -12.48
C THR A 190 -44.19 29.65 -13.73
N GLY A 191 -44.27 28.32 -13.60
CA GLY A 191 -44.94 27.43 -14.56
C GLY A 191 -44.92 25.97 -14.11
N SER A 192 -46.08 25.44 -13.75
CA SER A 192 -46.32 24.04 -13.38
C SER A 192 -46.24 23.11 -14.59
N SER A 193 -45.55 21.96 -14.47
CA SER A 193 -45.85 20.78 -15.30
C SER A 193 -45.47 19.50 -14.56
N VAL A 194 -46.40 18.55 -14.63
CA VAL A 194 -46.47 17.26 -13.94
C VAL A 194 -45.75 16.16 -14.73
N ALA A 195 -45.17 15.22 -13.98
CA ALA A 195 -44.84 13.82 -14.30
C ALA A 195 -43.63 13.48 -15.21
N GLY A 196 -42.65 12.84 -14.58
CA GLY A 196 -41.69 11.92 -15.16
C GLY A 196 -40.53 11.66 -14.19
N PRO A 197 -40.41 10.48 -13.54
CA PRO A 197 -39.26 10.19 -12.70
C PRO A 197 -38.06 9.89 -13.60
N ALA A 198 -37.35 10.94 -14.00
CA ALA A 198 -36.02 10.80 -14.57
C ALA A 198 -35.12 10.26 -13.45
N ILE A 199 -34.88 8.95 -13.46
CA ILE A 199 -33.90 8.26 -12.62
C ILE A 199 -32.51 8.72 -13.09
N ASN A 200 -32.12 9.93 -12.68
CA ASN A 200 -30.77 10.42 -12.77
C ASN A 200 -29.97 9.76 -11.64
N ARG A 201 -29.58 8.49 -11.86
CA ARG A 201 -28.63 7.79 -10.97
C ARG A 201 -27.24 8.37 -11.21
N GLY A 202 -26.94 9.46 -10.51
CA GLY A 202 -25.58 9.98 -10.40
C GLY A 202 -24.62 8.94 -9.80
N PRO A 203 -23.29 9.14 -9.95
CA PRO A 203 -22.29 8.22 -9.43
C PRO A 203 -22.47 8.09 -7.91
N ARG A 204 -22.77 6.85 -7.48
CA ARG A 204 -23.19 6.53 -6.12
C ARG A 204 -22.09 6.90 -5.12
N HIS A 205 -22.47 7.74 -4.17
CA HIS A 205 -21.66 8.28 -3.09
C HIS A 205 -21.41 7.20 -2.02
N ILE A 206 -20.15 6.86 -1.77
CA ILE A 206 -19.75 6.12 -0.57
C ILE A 206 -19.89 7.10 0.60
N SER A 207 -20.68 6.76 1.61
CA SER A 207 -20.83 7.62 2.78
C SER A 207 -19.45 7.81 3.46
N PRO A 208 -18.99 9.06 3.71
CA PRO A 208 -17.79 9.37 4.49
C PRO A 208 -17.72 8.62 5.82
N ASP A 209 -18.87 8.27 6.37
CA ASP A 209 -19.04 7.53 7.62
C ASP A 209 -18.35 6.14 7.58
N THR A 210 -18.57 5.35 6.52
CA THR A 210 -18.00 3.99 6.40
C THR A 210 -16.47 3.96 6.35
N ARG A 211 -15.85 4.94 5.69
CA ARG A 211 -14.39 5.10 5.65
C ARG A 211 -13.87 5.58 7.00
N GLY A 212 -14.53 6.55 7.62
CA GLY A 212 -14.20 7.05 8.96
C GLY A 212 -14.21 5.92 10.00
N GLU A 213 -15.22 5.05 9.95
CA GLU A 213 -15.29 3.86 10.79
C GLU A 213 -14.14 2.89 10.58
N LEU A 214 -13.78 2.59 9.32
CA LEU A 214 -12.65 1.69 9.04
C LEU A 214 -11.33 2.26 9.54
N VAL A 215 -11.11 3.57 9.38
CA VAL A 215 -9.93 4.27 9.90
C VAL A 215 -9.92 4.26 11.44
N ARG A 216 -11.08 4.44 12.07
CA ARG A 216 -11.23 4.33 13.54
C ARG A 216 -10.87 2.92 14.02
N LEU A 217 -11.38 1.87 13.36
CA LEU A 217 -11.03 0.49 13.66
C LEU A 217 -9.52 0.24 13.47
N ALA A 218 -8.93 0.76 12.40
CA ALA A 218 -7.50 0.65 12.16
C ALA A 218 -6.65 1.30 13.26
N ALA A 219 -7.07 2.45 13.79
CA ALA A 219 -6.41 3.10 14.92
C ALA A 219 -6.48 2.25 16.19
N GLN A 220 -7.63 1.61 16.45
CA GLN A 220 -7.78 0.67 17.57
C GLN A 220 -6.90 -0.58 17.40
N VAL A 221 -6.78 -1.11 16.18
CA VAL A 221 -5.85 -2.20 15.86
C VAL A 221 -4.41 -1.77 16.12
N ALA A 222 -3.99 -0.59 15.65
CA ALA A 222 -2.64 -0.07 15.89
C ALA A 222 -2.35 0.11 17.40
N GLN A 223 -3.33 0.59 18.17
CA GLN A 223 -3.22 0.73 19.63
C GLN A 223 -3.06 -0.64 20.31
N LEU A 224 -3.87 -1.63 19.93
CA LEU A 224 -3.76 -3.00 20.45
C LEU A 224 -2.37 -3.58 20.15
N LEU A 225 -1.88 -3.43 18.91
CA LEU A 225 -0.55 -3.90 18.51
C LEU A 225 0.54 -3.27 19.38
N GLN A 226 0.46 -1.96 19.63
CA GLN A 226 1.40 -1.26 20.51
C GLN A 226 1.36 -1.82 21.94
N GLN A 227 0.17 -2.08 22.49
CA GLN A 227 0.02 -2.71 23.80
C GLN A 227 0.59 -4.14 23.84
N VAL A 228 0.40 -4.92 22.77
CA VAL A 228 0.97 -6.27 22.63
C VAL A 228 2.49 -6.23 22.66
N SER A 229 3.12 -5.27 21.97
CA SER A 229 4.59 -5.09 22.03
C SER A 229 5.12 -4.77 23.43
N LEU A 230 4.29 -4.17 24.29
CA LEU A 230 4.65 -3.82 25.65
C LEU A 230 4.29 -4.91 26.68
N ALA A 231 3.59 -5.97 26.26
CA ALA A 231 3.16 -7.04 27.15
C ALA A 231 4.37 -7.81 27.70
N LYS A 232 4.46 -7.91 29.04
CA LYS A 232 5.55 -8.59 29.76
C LYS A 232 5.11 -9.87 30.46
N SER A 233 3.82 -10.19 30.46
CA SER A 233 3.27 -11.35 31.15
C SER A 233 2.16 -12.02 30.34
N ALA A 234 1.98 -13.32 30.56
CA ALA A 234 0.88 -14.08 29.96
C ALA A 234 -0.49 -13.52 30.38
N GLN A 235 -0.63 -13.08 31.64
CA GLN A 235 -1.87 -12.46 32.11
C GLN A 235 -2.24 -11.21 31.29
N ALA A 236 -1.30 -10.29 31.06
CA ALA A 236 -1.56 -9.11 30.26
C ALA A 236 -1.89 -9.47 28.81
N ALA A 237 -1.17 -10.44 28.23
CA ALA A 237 -1.45 -10.95 26.89
C ALA A 237 -2.84 -11.58 26.77
N ARG A 238 -3.33 -12.30 27.79
CA ARG A 238 -4.71 -12.83 27.80
C ARG A 238 -5.77 -11.72 27.80
N CYS A 239 -5.58 -10.66 28.58
CA CYS A 239 -6.46 -9.48 28.52
C CYS A 239 -6.49 -8.86 27.12
N LEU A 240 -5.33 -8.74 26.47
CA LEU A 240 -5.23 -8.23 25.09
C LEU A 240 -5.85 -9.19 24.06
N ARG A 241 -5.86 -10.50 24.30
CA ARG A 241 -6.54 -11.49 23.45
C ARG A 241 -8.08 -11.29 23.47
N HIS A 242 -8.66 -10.88 24.60
CA HIS A 242 -10.07 -10.51 24.63
C HIS A 242 -10.35 -9.24 23.82
N ALA A 243 -9.51 -8.20 23.97
CA ALA A 243 -9.64 -6.98 23.17
C ALA A 243 -9.46 -7.25 21.66
N LYS A 244 -8.56 -8.15 21.28
CA LYS A 244 -8.40 -8.66 19.91
C LYS A 244 -9.72 -9.27 19.40
N ALA A 245 -10.40 -10.10 20.18
CA ALA A 245 -11.64 -10.76 19.77
C ALA A 245 -12.78 -9.75 19.53
N GLU A 246 -12.93 -8.75 20.40
CA GLU A 246 -13.92 -7.68 20.21
C GLU A 246 -13.62 -6.82 18.97
N LEU A 247 -12.34 -6.56 18.69
CA LEU A 247 -11.93 -5.85 17.47
C LEU A 247 -12.16 -6.67 16.20
N LEU A 248 -11.90 -7.99 16.23
CA LEU A 248 -12.23 -8.87 15.11
C LEU A 248 -13.73 -8.88 14.85
N LYS A 249 -14.56 -8.98 15.90
CA LYS A 249 -16.02 -8.88 15.78
C LYS A 249 -16.45 -7.53 15.20
N SER A 250 -15.84 -6.44 15.64
CA SER A 250 -16.12 -5.10 15.11
C SER A 250 -15.73 -4.96 13.64
N LEU A 251 -14.62 -5.59 13.22
CA LEU A 251 -14.21 -5.66 11.81
C LEU A 251 -15.18 -6.53 11.00
N ASP A 252 -15.67 -7.65 11.53
CA ASP A 252 -16.61 -8.51 10.81
C ASP A 252 -17.99 -7.85 10.62
N LEU A 253 -18.39 -6.99 11.57
CA LEU A 253 -19.58 -6.15 11.47
C LEU A 253 -19.37 -4.93 10.57
N TRP A 254 -18.12 -4.56 10.26
CA TRP A 254 -17.85 -3.48 9.33
C TRP A 254 -18.26 -3.92 7.92
N ALA A 255 -19.30 -3.27 7.40
CA ALA A 255 -19.73 -3.43 6.03
C ALA A 255 -19.46 -2.12 5.28
N PRO A 256 -18.70 -2.15 4.17
CA PRO A 256 -18.83 -1.06 3.21
C PRO A 256 -20.30 -1.14 2.73
N SER A 257 -21.04 -0.03 2.88
CA SER A 257 -22.48 0.10 2.63
C SER A 257 -23.04 -0.99 1.68
N PRO A 258 -24.13 -1.71 2.04
CA PRO A 258 -24.66 -2.81 1.24
C PRO A 258 -25.28 -2.25 -0.04
N THR A 259 -24.43 -2.05 -1.05
CA THR A 259 -24.86 -2.09 -2.43
C THR A 259 -23.92 -3.02 -3.15
N SER A 260 -24.48 -4.21 -3.41
CA SER A 260 -24.04 -5.21 -4.38
C SER A 260 -23.04 -6.24 -3.86
N THR A 261 -23.60 -7.39 -3.49
CA THR A 261 -22.98 -8.70 -3.70
C THR A 261 -22.29 -8.76 -5.08
N PRO A 262 -21.19 -9.52 -5.21
CA PRO A 262 -20.61 -9.81 -6.53
C PRO A 262 -21.66 -10.57 -7.35
N GLY A 263 -22.38 -9.86 -8.22
CA GLY A 263 -23.51 -10.41 -9.00
C GLY A 263 -24.57 -9.39 -9.38
N ASP A 264 -24.77 -8.33 -8.58
CA ASP A 264 -25.85 -7.34 -8.79
C ASP A 264 -25.46 -6.13 -9.67
N TYR A 265 -24.27 -6.16 -10.29
CA TYR A 265 -23.87 -5.11 -11.22
C TYR A 265 -24.49 -5.36 -12.59
N THR A 266 -25.51 -4.56 -12.87
CA THR A 266 -25.87 -4.12 -14.21
C THR A 266 -24.63 -3.52 -14.90
N GLY A 267 -23.79 -4.38 -15.51
CA GLY A 267 -22.77 -4.02 -16.50
C GLY A 267 -21.61 -3.12 -16.08
N HIS A 268 -21.51 -2.63 -14.83
CA HIS A 268 -20.47 -1.69 -14.41
C HIS A 268 -19.54 -2.26 -13.33
N PRO A 269 -18.21 -2.10 -13.45
CA PRO A 269 -17.25 -2.54 -12.43
C PRO A 269 -17.43 -1.79 -11.11
N GLU A 270 -17.18 -2.49 -9.98
CA GLU A 270 -17.19 -1.89 -8.64
C GLU A 270 -16.19 -0.72 -8.56
N PRO A 271 -16.52 0.43 -7.94
CA PRO A 271 -15.61 1.57 -7.87
C PRO A 271 -14.30 1.23 -7.13
N LEU A 272 -13.16 1.68 -7.68
CA LEU A 272 -11.83 1.49 -7.08
C LEU A 272 -11.77 1.88 -5.59
N THR A 273 -12.46 2.94 -5.18
CA THR A 273 -12.53 3.36 -3.77
C THR A 273 -13.12 2.29 -2.86
N VAL A 274 -14.19 1.61 -3.31
CA VAL A 274 -14.79 0.50 -2.55
C VAL A 274 -13.81 -0.67 -2.47
N LEU A 275 -13.21 -1.05 -3.59
CA LEU A 275 -12.20 -2.11 -3.64
C LEU A 275 -11.02 -1.84 -2.70
N PHE A 276 -10.49 -0.62 -2.68
CA PHE A 276 -9.42 -0.24 -1.75
C PHE A 276 -9.83 -0.28 -0.27
N MET A 277 -11.08 0.06 0.05
CA MET A 277 -11.57 -0.09 1.42
C MET A 277 -11.72 -1.56 1.82
N ARG A 278 -12.23 -2.41 0.92
CA ARG A 278 -12.29 -3.87 1.13
C ARG A 278 -10.90 -4.47 1.27
N LEU A 279 -9.93 -4.01 0.48
CA LEU A 279 -8.53 -4.40 0.57
C LEU A 279 -7.96 -4.01 1.94
N PHE A 280 -8.25 -2.80 2.43
CA PHE A 280 -7.79 -2.36 3.76
C PHE A 280 -8.44 -3.16 4.90
N HIS A 281 -9.73 -3.44 4.81
CA HIS A 281 -10.43 -4.29 5.76
C HIS A 281 -9.83 -5.70 5.82
N ALA A 282 -9.62 -6.35 4.66
CA ALA A 282 -8.98 -7.65 4.59
C ALA A 282 -7.56 -7.62 5.16
N LEU A 283 -6.80 -6.55 4.92
CA LEU A 283 -5.47 -6.34 5.48
C LEU A 283 -5.49 -6.25 7.01
N LEU A 284 -6.46 -5.53 7.60
CA LEU A 284 -6.62 -5.46 9.06
C LEU A 284 -6.91 -6.84 9.66
N GLN A 285 -7.73 -7.66 9.01
CA GLN A 285 -7.96 -9.05 9.43
C GLN A 285 -6.67 -9.88 9.36
N VAL A 286 -5.92 -9.79 8.26
CA VAL A 286 -4.64 -10.50 8.07
C VAL A 286 -3.60 -10.09 9.13
N ILE A 287 -3.58 -8.82 9.53
CA ILE A 287 -2.70 -8.32 10.59
C ILE A 287 -3.16 -8.82 11.96
N LEU A 288 -4.45 -8.75 12.27
CA LEU A 288 -4.98 -8.96 13.62
C LEU A 288 -5.13 -10.44 13.99
N LEU A 289 -5.55 -11.29 13.07
CA LEU A 289 -5.77 -12.73 13.31
C LEU A 289 -4.55 -13.46 13.92
N PRO A 290 -3.31 -13.28 13.45
CA PRO A 290 -2.14 -13.95 14.02
C PRO A 290 -1.64 -13.36 15.34
N VAL A 291 -2.13 -12.18 15.77
CA VAL A 291 -1.64 -11.49 16.98
C VAL A 291 -1.82 -12.38 18.21
N LEU A 292 -0.76 -12.52 19.01
CA LEU A 292 -0.69 -13.38 20.19
C LEU A 292 -0.82 -14.89 19.94
N GLU A 293 -0.86 -15.37 18.70
CA GLU A 293 -0.91 -16.80 18.38
C GLU A 293 0.49 -17.34 18.06
N LEU A 294 0.85 -18.50 18.63
CA LEU A 294 2.15 -19.15 18.36
C LEU A 294 2.21 -19.76 16.95
N CYS A 295 1.14 -20.44 16.52
CA CYS A 295 1.05 -21.13 15.23
C CYS A 295 -0.22 -20.67 14.47
N PRO A 296 -0.19 -19.51 13.82
CA PRO A 296 -1.37 -18.94 13.17
C PRO A 296 -1.65 -19.56 11.79
N HIS A 297 -0.73 -20.33 11.22
CA HIS A 297 -0.81 -20.82 9.84
C HIS A 297 -1.99 -21.76 9.57
N ASP A 298 -2.43 -22.50 10.59
CA ASP A 298 -3.58 -23.42 10.50
C ASP A 298 -4.92 -22.73 10.72
N ASN A 299 -4.91 -21.42 10.97
CA ASN A 299 -6.12 -20.66 11.20
C ASN A 299 -6.89 -20.45 9.88
N VAL A 300 -8.02 -21.15 9.74
CA VAL A 300 -8.91 -21.09 8.56
C VAL A 300 -9.33 -19.66 8.24
N ALA A 301 -9.62 -18.83 9.24
CA ALA A 301 -10.00 -17.43 9.03
C ALA A 301 -8.83 -16.61 8.46
N LEU A 302 -7.59 -16.89 8.88
CA LEU A 302 -6.40 -16.22 8.34
C LEU A 302 -6.16 -16.62 6.88
N VAL A 303 -6.28 -17.91 6.55
CA VAL A 303 -6.17 -18.40 5.17
C VAL A 303 -7.22 -17.72 4.28
N ALA A 304 -8.47 -17.67 4.74
CA ALA A 304 -9.56 -17.01 4.01
C ALA A 304 -9.31 -15.49 3.85
N ALA A 305 -8.82 -14.82 4.89
CA ALA A 305 -8.50 -13.39 4.83
C ALA A 305 -7.35 -13.09 3.84
N ARG A 306 -6.33 -13.95 3.79
CA ARG A 306 -5.23 -13.84 2.82
C ARG A 306 -5.73 -14.01 1.38
N ALA A 307 -6.52 -15.04 1.12
CA ALA A 307 -7.09 -15.28 -0.20
C ALA A 307 -7.96 -14.10 -0.66
N ARG A 308 -8.77 -13.52 0.24
CA ARG A 308 -9.55 -12.30 -0.06
C ARG A 308 -8.66 -11.11 -0.41
N LEU A 309 -7.58 -10.89 0.35
CA LEU A 309 -6.64 -9.81 0.13
C LEU A 309 -5.96 -9.92 -1.25
N GLU A 310 -5.50 -11.12 -1.62
CA GLU A 310 -4.87 -11.40 -2.92
C GLU A 310 -5.87 -11.22 -4.08
N ALA A 311 -7.10 -11.74 -3.94
CA ALA A 311 -8.13 -11.59 -4.95
C ALA A 311 -8.48 -10.12 -5.22
N LEU A 312 -8.69 -9.33 -4.15
CA LEU A 312 -8.94 -7.88 -4.27
C LEU A 312 -7.76 -7.15 -4.92
N ALA A 313 -6.53 -7.53 -4.59
CA ALA A 313 -5.35 -6.93 -5.19
C ALA A 313 -5.24 -7.20 -6.69
N SER A 314 -5.62 -8.40 -7.16
CA SER A 314 -5.71 -8.71 -8.59
C SER A 314 -6.73 -7.80 -9.27
N ILE A 315 -7.97 -7.75 -8.75
CA ILE A 315 -9.05 -6.93 -9.32
C ILE A 315 -8.65 -5.45 -9.40
N ILE A 316 -8.03 -4.92 -8.35
CA ILE A 316 -7.56 -3.53 -8.32
C ILE A 316 -6.46 -3.30 -9.36
N THR A 317 -5.52 -4.23 -9.49
CA THR A 317 -4.42 -4.11 -10.48
C THR A 317 -4.99 -4.01 -11.89
N ASP A 318 -5.90 -4.92 -12.23
CA ASP A 318 -6.52 -4.97 -13.55
C ASP A 318 -7.32 -3.68 -13.83
N GLN A 319 -8.18 -3.26 -12.90
CA GLN A 319 -8.99 -2.04 -13.07
C GLN A 319 -8.16 -0.74 -13.15
N VAL A 320 -7.06 -0.64 -12.39
CA VAL A 320 -6.19 0.54 -12.44
C VAL A 320 -5.44 0.63 -13.76
N GLN A 321 -5.05 -0.52 -14.34
CA GLN A 321 -4.43 -0.59 -15.65
C GLN A 321 -5.43 -0.18 -16.75
N ASP A 322 -6.65 -0.72 -16.73
CA ASP A 322 -7.72 -0.37 -17.69
C ASP A 322 -8.08 1.12 -17.63
N TYR A 323 -8.14 1.69 -16.42
CA TYR A 323 -8.39 3.13 -16.22
C TYR A 323 -7.27 4.02 -16.80
N SER A 324 -6.04 3.51 -16.81
CA SER A 324 -4.88 4.25 -17.33
C SER A 324 -4.82 4.19 -18.86
N VAL A 325 -5.20 3.05 -19.45
CA VAL A 325 -5.28 2.87 -20.91
C VAL A 325 -6.41 3.71 -21.51
N SER A 326 -7.61 3.70 -20.91
CA SER A 326 -8.79 4.44 -21.39
C SER A 326 -8.68 5.97 -21.30
N LYS A 327 -7.72 6.50 -20.52
CA LYS A 327 -7.43 7.94 -20.45
C LYS A 327 -6.36 8.42 -21.42
N SER A 328 -5.72 7.53 -22.17
CA SER A 328 -4.84 7.93 -23.27
C SER A 328 -5.72 8.30 -24.47
N PRO A 329 -5.77 9.58 -24.91
CA PRO A 329 -6.55 9.94 -26.09
C PRO A 329 -5.99 9.22 -27.32
N ASP A 330 -6.90 8.81 -28.21
CA ASP A 330 -6.70 8.04 -29.43
C ASP A 330 -5.31 8.21 -30.06
N LYS A 331 -4.55 7.12 -30.10
CA LYS A 331 -3.48 6.97 -31.10
C LYS A 331 -4.15 6.83 -32.47
N ALA A 332 -3.94 7.80 -33.34
CA ALA A 332 -4.14 7.63 -34.79
C ALA A 332 -3.34 6.41 -35.29
N PRO A 333 -3.83 5.66 -36.29
CA PRO A 333 -3.20 4.45 -36.75
C PRO A 333 -1.90 4.72 -37.52
N ASP A 334 -0.93 3.84 -37.28
CA ASP A 334 0.31 3.53 -37.99
C ASP A 334 0.73 4.43 -39.18
N LEU A 335 1.86 5.11 -38.99
CA LEU A 335 2.81 5.39 -40.06
C LEU A 335 4.03 4.46 -39.87
N ALA A 336 4.25 3.62 -40.88
CA ALA A 336 5.26 2.56 -40.96
C ALA A 336 6.69 3.01 -40.58
N PRO A 337 7.55 2.09 -40.10
CA PRO A 337 8.91 2.44 -39.69
C PRO A 337 9.81 2.68 -40.90
N ALA A 338 10.33 3.91 -41.01
CA ALA A 338 11.48 4.19 -41.85
C ALA A 338 12.71 3.46 -41.28
N ARG A 339 13.28 2.56 -42.08
CA ARG A 339 14.58 1.94 -41.83
C ARG A 339 15.66 3.02 -41.78
N LEU A 340 16.40 3.09 -40.69
CA LEU A 340 17.73 3.70 -40.66
C LEU A 340 18.75 2.68 -40.19
N VAL A 341 19.64 2.37 -41.12
CA VAL A 341 20.82 1.52 -41.00
C VAL A 341 21.96 2.35 -40.42
N GLY A 342 22.64 1.81 -39.41
CA GLY A 342 24.09 1.95 -39.19
C GLY A 342 24.62 3.25 -38.58
N ALA A 343 25.15 3.16 -37.37
CA ALA A 343 26.54 3.53 -37.05
C ALA A 343 26.88 3.15 -35.60
N GLU A 344 27.70 2.12 -35.44
CA GLU A 344 28.50 1.88 -34.24
C GLU A 344 29.57 2.97 -34.09
N GLN A 345 29.85 3.42 -32.86
CA GLN A 345 31.14 3.23 -32.16
C GLN A 345 31.37 4.24 -31.01
N ARG A 346 31.72 3.66 -29.84
CA ARG A 346 32.81 4.05 -28.90
C ARG A 346 32.82 5.47 -28.26
N LEU A 347 32.67 5.54 -26.93
CA LEU A 347 33.79 5.60 -25.95
C LEU A 347 33.30 5.94 -24.52
N THR A 348 33.79 5.13 -23.58
CA THR A 348 34.22 5.40 -22.19
C THR A 348 34.01 6.81 -21.61
N SER A 349 33.48 6.89 -20.37
CA SER A 349 34.25 7.26 -19.17
C SER A 349 33.40 7.21 -17.90
N SER A 350 34.06 6.79 -16.83
CA SER A 350 33.60 6.73 -15.46
C SER A 350 33.40 8.10 -14.85
N GLU A 351 32.31 8.32 -14.12
CA GLU A 351 32.32 9.26 -12.99
C GLU A 351 31.61 8.66 -11.78
N SER A 352 32.38 8.60 -10.71
CA SER A 352 32.04 8.16 -9.35
C SER A 352 31.09 9.14 -8.69
N LEU A 353 30.00 8.63 -8.12
CA LEU A 353 28.98 9.46 -7.45
C LEU A 353 28.69 8.95 -6.04
N PHE A 354 29.65 9.16 -5.12
CA PHE A 354 29.41 9.24 -3.68
C PHE A 354 30.53 10.05 -3.00
N PRO A 355 30.19 11.09 -2.24
CA PRO A 355 30.81 11.38 -0.96
C PRO A 355 30.09 10.65 0.19
#